data_AF-A0A1F9I580-F1
#
_entry.id   AF-A0A1F9I580-F1
#
_cell.length_a   1.000
_cell.length_b   1.000
_cell.length_c   1.000
_cell.angle_alpha   90.00
_cell.angle_beta   90.00
_cell.angle_gamma   90.00
#
_symmetry.space_group_name_H-M   'P 1'
#
loop_
_entity.id
_entity.type
_entity.pdbx_description
1 polymer ?
#
loop_
_entity_poly.entity_id
_entity_poly.type
_entity_poly.pdbx_seq_one_letter_code
_entity_poly.pdbx_strand_id
1 'polypeptide(L)'
;MNNISSFLLKRYLSFSGAPRWLKVSALITCAGISLAVAVLVVTLSIAGGFESAYKRSILDFNAHIVFLKDGEMDDYEGVIKYLDGIEGIAVASPFIYRESMAVAKGVVKGVVIKGVDFARLPSISNMAIKYFGVDVPMRSSANAVLLGNALASKLNITAPTAINIMIAAGRFQKVEITGTFESGLYDYDSQFILMPLEKVQKMFGAPNKVTGIEMKAEDLNDAPLLASMIGEVFDYPYQVTHWEELNRPIFEAIHLEKIMFAVIIGVLVLVGMFNIIGTIVLRILYKAKDIAILTSLGAGSFFIRGLFTFQGLMLGVVGTCTGIA
;
A
#
# COMPACT_ATOMS: atom_id res chain seq x y z
N MET A 1 20.56 43.87 30.71
CA MET A 1 19.42 43.16 31.32
C MET A 1 19.21 41.73 30.78
N ASN A 2 19.66 41.37 29.56
CA ASN A 2 19.45 40.03 28.98
C ASN A 2 20.22 38.86 29.62
N ASN A 3 21.32 39.10 30.34
CA ASN A 3 22.09 38.00 30.98
C ASN A 3 21.54 37.60 32.36
N ILE A 4 20.89 38.52 33.07
CA ILE A 4 20.32 38.26 34.41
C ILE A 4 19.07 37.40 34.29
N SER A 5 18.25 37.64 33.27
CA SER A 5 17.07 36.82 32.97
C SER A 5 17.45 35.37 32.65
N SER A 6 18.49 35.16 31.82
CA SER A 6 19.01 33.82 31.49
C SER A 6 19.56 33.07 32.71
N PHE A 7 20.33 33.75 33.56
CA PHE A 7 20.89 33.15 34.78
C PHE A 7 19.81 32.78 35.81
N LEU A 8 18.83 33.67 36.02
CA LEU A 8 17.68 33.39 36.88
C LEU A 8 16.80 32.27 36.31
N LEU A 9 16.60 32.24 34.98
CA LEU A 9 15.90 31.15 34.29
C LEU A 9 16.52 29.80 34.61
N LYS A 10 17.84 29.65 34.41
CA LYS A 10 18.54 28.37 34.56
C LYS A 10 18.56 27.87 36.02
N ARG A 11 18.64 28.79 36.99
CA ARG A 11 18.57 28.46 38.42
C ARG A 11 17.16 28.07 38.87
N TYR A 12 16.12 28.78 38.41
CA TYR A 12 14.73 28.50 38.79
C TYR A 12 14.11 27.31 38.04
N LEU A 13 14.56 27.03 36.82
CA LEU A 13 14.14 25.87 36.02
C LEU A 13 14.82 24.56 36.44
N SER A 14 15.96 24.64 37.14
CA SER A 14 16.69 23.46 37.59
C SER A 14 15.90 22.69 38.66
N PHE A 15 15.64 21.40 38.39
CA PHE A 15 15.03 20.46 39.34
C PHE A 15 15.93 20.12 40.55
N SER A 16 17.12 20.71 40.65
CA SER A 16 18.15 20.31 41.63
C SER A 16 17.71 20.47 43.09
N GLY A 17 16.63 21.21 43.39
CA GLY A 17 16.05 21.34 44.73
C GLY A 17 14.57 20.96 44.85
N ALA A 18 13.96 20.38 43.80
CA ALA A 18 12.55 19.99 43.83
C ALA A 18 12.30 18.72 44.67
N PRO A 19 11.15 18.62 45.36
CA PRO A 19 10.80 17.44 46.14
C PRO A 19 10.61 16.23 45.22
N ARG A 20 10.84 15.02 45.76
CA ARG A 20 10.79 13.77 44.98
C ARG A 20 9.48 13.59 44.20
N TRP A 21 8.34 13.93 44.80
CA TRP A 21 7.03 13.80 44.14
C TRP A 21 6.88 14.67 42.89
N LEU A 22 7.47 15.88 42.87
CA LEU A 22 7.43 16.78 41.70
C LEU A 22 8.36 16.28 40.58
N LYS A 23 9.48 15.66 40.94
CA LYS A 23 10.39 14.98 39.99
C LYS A 23 9.71 13.76 39.35
N VAL A 24 8.99 12.97 40.15
CA VAL A 24 8.23 11.80 39.66
C VAL A 24 7.11 12.22 38.72
N SER A 25 6.33 13.26 39.05
CA SER A 25 5.29 13.79 38.16
C SER A 25 5.87 14.25 36.82
N ALA A 26 7.00 14.95 36.81
CA ALA A 26 7.66 15.35 35.57
C ALA A 26 8.21 14.16 34.77
N LEU A 27 8.72 13.12 35.43
CA LEU A 27 9.15 11.88 34.78
C LEU A 27 7.97 11.18 34.11
N ILE A 28 6.82 11.06 34.79
CA ILE A 28 5.60 10.45 34.25
C ILE A 28 5.10 11.25 33.03
N THR A 29 5.09 12.58 33.11
CA THR A 29 4.73 13.43 31.96
C THR A 29 5.69 13.22 30.79
N CYS A 30 6.99 13.21 31.04
CA CYS A 30 8.00 12.98 30.00
C CYS A 30 7.83 11.60 29.37
N ALA A 31 7.64 10.55 30.17
CA ALA A 31 7.40 9.19 29.70
C ALA A 31 6.09 9.08 28.89
N GLY A 32 5.03 9.76 29.33
CA GLY A 32 3.76 9.80 28.61
C GLY A 32 3.88 10.47 27.24
N ILE A 33 4.59 11.59 27.15
CA ILE A 33 4.87 12.26 25.86
C ILE A 33 5.76 11.39 24.99
N SER A 34 6.82 10.82 25.56
CA SER A 34 7.75 9.93 24.85
C SER A 34 7.03 8.75 24.24
N LEU A 35 6.14 8.10 25.00
CA LEU A 35 5.35 6.98 24.52
C LEU A 35 4.35 7.41 23.43
N ALA A 36 3.66 8.54 23.62
CA ALA A 36 2.72 9.06 22.61
C ALA A 36 3.42 9.40 21.29
N VAL A 37 4.59 10.01 21.35
CA VAL A 37 5.41 10.35 20.18
C VAL A 37 5.99 9.08 19.52
N ALA A 38 6.47 8.12 20.30
CA ALA A 38 6.97 6.85 19.76
C ALA A 38 5.88 6.08 19.01
N VAL A 39 4.69 5.96 19.61
CA VAL A 39 3.53 5.31 18.96
C VAL A 39 3.15 6.05 17.68
N LEU A 40 3.10 7.39 17.71
CA LEU A 40 2.83 8.22 16.53
C LEU A 40 3.82 7.92 15.38
N VAL A 41 5.12 7.97 15.66
CA VAL A 41 6.17 7.76 14.64
C VAL A 41 6.11 6.35 14.08
N VAL A 42 5.95 5.34 14.95
CA VAL A 42 5.86 3.93 14.55
C VAL A 42 4.62 3.70 13.68
N THR A 43 3.45 4.17 14.09
CA THR A 43 2.21 3.99 13.33
C THR A 43 2.27 4.68 11.97
N LEU A 44 2.78 5.91 11.89
CA LEU A 44 2.96 6.61 10.61
C LEU A 44 3.97 5.89 9.70
N SER A 45 5.05 5.36 10.27
CA SER A 45 6.07 4.62 9.53
C SER A 45 5.51 3.31 8.96
N ILE A 46 4.73 2.57 9.76
CA ILE A 46 4.06 1.36 9.31
C ILE A 46 3.06 1.67 8.21
N ALA A 47 2.20 2.68 8.41
CA ALA A 47 1.18 3.04 7.42
C ALA A 47 1.80 3.49 6.08
N GLY A 48 2.80 4.38 6.13
CA GLY A 48 3.52 4.84 4.93
C GLY A 48 4.34 3.72 4.26
N GLY A 49 4.97 2.86 5.05
CA GLY A 49 5.70 1.69 4.56
C GLY A 49 4.78 0.67 3.89
N PHE A 50 3.64 0.39 4.49
CA PHE A 50 2.62 -0.50 3.96
C PHE A 50 2.04 0.02 2.65
N GLU A 51 1.61 1.28 2.60
CA GLU A 51 1.11 1.91 1.37
C GLU A 51 2.14 1.86 0.24
N SER A 52 3.41 2.16 0.54
CA SER A 52 4.49 2.12 -0.44
C SER A 52 4.77 0.70 -0.94
N ALA A 53 4.75 -0.28 -0.03
CA ALA A 53 4.93 -1.69 -0.37
C ALA A 53 3.76 -2.21 -1.22
N TYR A 54 2.53 -1.88 -0.85
CA TYR A 54 1.33 -2.26 -1.61
C TYR A 54 1.31 -1.62 -2.99
N LYS A 55 1.59 -0.31 -3.07
CA LYS A 55 1.71 0.39 -4.34
C LYS A 55 2.76 -0.32 -5.19
N ARG A 56 3.97 -0.56 -4.69
CA ARG A 56 5.01 -1.30 -5.45
C ARG A 56 4.55 -2.69 -5.91
N SER A 57 3.91 -3.48 -5.03
CA SER A 57 3.38 -4.81 -5.38
C SER A 57 2.26 -4.78 -6.41
N ILE A 58 1.43 -3.74 -6.47
CA ILE A 58 0.42 -3.60 -7.53
C ILE A 58 1.09 -3.27 -8.87
N LEU A 59 2.13 -2.45 -8.83
CA LEU A 59 2.78 -1.83 -9.99
C LEU A 59 3.77 -2.74 -10.72
N ASP A 60 4.50 -3.59 -9.99
CA ASP A 60 5.52 -4.46 -10.60
C ASP A 60 4.91 -5.61 -11.43
N PHE A 61 3.60 -5.86 -11.28
CA PHE A 61 2.95 -7.07 -11.78
C PHE A 61 1.73 -6.83 -12.68
N ASN A 62 1.10 -5.65 -12.62
CA ASN A 62 -0.09 -5.34 -13.43
C ASN A 62 0.20 -4.34 -14.55
N ALA A 63 -0.69 -4.34 -15.54
CA ALA A 63 -0.73 -3.27 -16.53
C ALA A 63 -1.07 -1.93 -15.86
N HIS A 64 -0.46 -0.85 -16.37
CA HIS A 64 -0.74 0.50 -15.89
C HIS A 64 -2.12 0.98 -16.36
N ILE A 65 -2.53 0.56 -17.56
CA ILE A 65 -3.78 0.93 -18.19
C ILE A 65 -4.43 -0.33 -18.78
N VAL A 66 -5.74 -0.46 -18.64
CA VAL A 66 -6.52 -1.57 -19.16
C VAL A 66 -7.61 -1.01 -20.07
N PHE A 67 -7.59 -1.46 -21.31
CA PHE A 67 -8.55 -1.14 -22.34
C PHE A 67 -9.51 -2.31 -22.53
N LEU A 68 -10.77 -2.15 -22.11
CA LEU A 68 -11.82 -3.15 -22.15
C LEU A 68 -12.84 -2.81 -23.23
N LYS A 69 -13.52 -3.83 -23.73
CA LYS A 69 -14.73 -3.68 -24.54
C LYS A 69 -15.88 -4.34 -23.79
N ASP A 70 -17.06 -3.75 -23.81
CA ASP A 70 -18.28 -4.40 -23.36
C ASP A 70 -18.55 -5.64 -24.26
N GLY A 71 -18.18 -6.82 -23.76
CA GLY A 71 -18.17 -8.08 -24.51
C GLY A 71 -16.78 -8.49 -25.04
N GLU A 72 -16.76 -9.07 -26.24
CA GLU A 72 -15.53 -9.55 -26.88
C GLU A 72 -15.07 -8.59 -27.99
N MET A 73 -13.76 -8.41 -28.11
CA MET A 73 -13.12 -7.59 -29.14
C MET A 73 -12.54 -8.47 -30.25
N ASP A 74 -13.09 -8.32 -31.47
CA ASP A 74 -12.70 -9.09 -32.64
C ASP A 74 -11.49 -8.49 -33.40
N ASP A 75 -11.37 -7.15 -33.45
CA ASP A 75 -10.28 -6.43 -34.15
C ASP A 75 -9.22 -5.87 -33.19
N TYR A 76 -8.70 -6.73 -32.32
CA TYR A 76 -7.74 -6.31 -31.30
C TYR A 76 -6.35 -6.00 -31.88
N GLU A 77 -5.95 -6.63 -33.00
CA GLU A 77 -4.65 -6.38 -33.62
C GLU A 77 -4.54 -4.96 -34.20
N GLY A 78 -5.62 -4.45 -34.81
CA GLY A 78 -5.69 -3.08 -35.31
C GLY A 78 -5.59 -2.07 -34.16
N VAL A 79 -6.33 -2.31 -33.08
CA VAL A 79 -6.33 -1.46 -31.88
C VAL A 79 -4.96 -1.46 -31.20
N ILE A 80 -4.30 -2.62 -31.07
CA ILE A 80 -2.95 -2.70 -30.51
C ILE A 80 -1.96 -1.85 -31.31
N LYS A 81 -2.00 -1.90 -32.65
CA LYS A 81 -1.09 -1.09 -33.49
C LYS A 81 -1.30 0.41 -33.30
N TYR A 82 -2.54 0.83 -33.06
CA TYR A 82 -2.84 2.22 -32.75
C TYR A 82 -2.29 2.60 -31.37
N LEU A 83 -2.55 1.76 -30.35
CA LEU A 83 -2.12 2.00 -28.97
C LEU A 83 -0.59 1.97 -28.82
N ASP A 84 0.11 1.03 -29.47
CA ASP A 84 1.57 0.98 -29.51
C ASP A 84 2.19 2.24 -30.18
N GLY A 85 1.40 3.02 -30.92
CA GLY A 85 1.83 4.27 -31.57
C GLY A 85 1.64 5.53 -30.72
N ILE A 86 1.03 5.43 -29.53
CA ILE A 86 0.79 6.57 -28.64
C ILE A 86 2.05 6.83 -27.82
N GLU A 87 2.53 8.08 -27.84
CA GLU A 87 3.67 8.51 -27.02
C GLU A 87 3.37 8.31 -25.52
N GLY A 88 4.30 7.69 -24.80
CA GLY A 88 4.15 7.34 -23.39
C GLY A 88 3.61 5.93 -23.12
N ILE A 89 3.22 5.16 -24.15
CA ILE A 89 2.90 3.72 -24.02
C ILE A 89 4.12 2.88 -24.43
N ALA A 90 4.67 2.13 -23.48
CA ALA A 90 5.83 1.28 -23.71
C ALA A 90 5.46 -0.01 -24.45
N VAL A 91 4.38 -0.69 -24.05
CA VAL A 91 3.90 -1.96 -24.65
C VAL A 91 2.40 -2.11 -24.45
N ALA A 92 1.68 -2.52 -25.49
CA ALA A 92 0.33 -3.07 -25.41
C ALA A 92 0.32 -4.60 -25.64
N SER A 93 -0.52 -5.34 -24.92
CA SER A 93 -0.74 -6.78 -25.17
C SER A 93 -2.21 -7.17 -25.00
N PRO A 94 -2.72 -8.06 -25.86
CA PRO A 94 -4.06 -8.61 -25.69
C PRO A 94 -4.13 -9.56 -24.51
N PHE A 95 -5.30 -9.62 -23.87
CA PHE A 95 -5.61 -10.66 -22.89
C PHE A 95 -7.08 -11.10 -22.98
N ILE A 96 -7.34 -12.30 -22.47
CA ILE A 96 -8.70 -12.84 -22.33
C ILE A 96 -8.92 -13.32 -20.90
N TYR A 97 -10.00 -12.89 -20.27
CA TYR A 97 -10.41 -13.35 -18.94
C TYR A 97 -11.59 -14.30 -19.02
N ARG A 98 -11.45 -15.48 -18.41
CA ARG A 98 -12.54 -16.47 -18.31
C ARG A 98 -12.59 -17.02 -16.90
N GLU A 99 -13.72 -16.81 -16.22
CA GLU A 99 -14.02 -17.47 -14.96
C GLU A 99 -14.34 -18.95 -15.21
N SER A 100 -13.80 -19.82 -14.36
CA SER A 100 -13.89 -21.27 -14.53
C SER A 100 -13.76 -22.00 -13.18
N MET A 101 -13.85 -23.32 -13.21
CA MET A 101 -13.53 -24.18 -12.08
C MET A 101 -12.36 -25.10 -12.44
N ALA A 102 -11.36 -25.15 -11.58
CA ALA A 102 -10.29 -26.13 -11.62
C ALA A 102 -10.58 -27.27 -10.66
N VAL A 103 -10.38 -28.51 -11.13
CA VAL A 103 -10.53 -29.73 -10.36
C VAL A 103 -9.23 -30.51 -10.39
N ALA A 104 -8.64 -30.72 -9.22
CA ALA A 104 -7.43 -31.52 -9.05
C ALA A 104 -7.58 -32.43 -7.83
N LYS A 105 -7.34 -33.73 -7.99
CA LYS A 105 -7.36 -34.73 -6.88
C LYS A 105 -8.63 -34.66 -6.00
N GLY A 106 -9.80 -34.41 -6.61
CA GLY A 106 -11.08 -34.30 -5.90
C GLY A 106 -11.33 -32.94 -5.22
N VAL A 107 -10.38 -32.00 -5.28
CA VAL A 107 -10.55 -30.62 -4.81
C VAL A 107 -11.04 -29.76 -5.97
N VAL A 108 -12.15 -29.04 -5.76
CA VAL A 108 -12.73 -28.09 -6.72
C VAL A 108 -12.47 -26.67 -6.24
N LYS A 109 -11.98 -25.80 -7.12
CA LYS A 109 -11.76 -24.37 -6.85
C LYS A 109 -12.26 -23.52 -8.00
N GLY A 110 -12.91 -22.41 -7.70
CA GLY A 110 -13.14 -21.33 -8.67
C GLY A 110 -11.81 -20.69 -9.03
N VAL A 111 -11.57 -20.47 -10.32
CA VAL A 111 -10.33 -19.93 -10.87
C VAL A 111 -10.63 -18.94 -11.98
N VAL A 112 -9.71 -18.00 -12.19
CA VAL A 112 -9.74 -17.08 -13.33
C VAL A 112 -8.63 -17.47 -14.29
N ILE A 113 -9.00 -17.79 -15.53
CA ILE A 113 -8.04 -18.09 -16.59
C ILE A 113 -7.74 -16.80 -17.32
N LYS A 114 -6.47 -16.40 -17.28
CA LYS A 114 -5.95 -15.27 -18.05
C LYS A 114 -5.16 -15.83 -19.23
N GLY A 115 -5.69 -15.66 -20.44
CA GLY A 115 -4.95 -15.93 -21.66
C GLY A 115 -4.04 -14.75 -21.98
N VAL A 116 -2.74 -14.98 -22.08
CA VAL A 116 -1.72 -13.95 -22.31
C VAL A 116 -0.84 -14.31 -23.49
N ASP A 117 -0.23 -13.30 -24.10
CA ASP A 117 0.90 -13.49 -24.99
C ASP A 117 2.19 -13.59 -24.16
N PHE A 118 2.70 -14.82 -24.00
CA PHE A 118 3.94 -15.08 -23.27
C PHE A 118 5.18 -14.41 -23.89
N ALA A 119 5.14 -13.98 -25.16
CA ALA A 119 6.22 -13.23 -25.77
C ALA A 119 6.26 -11.77 -25.28
N ARG A 120 5.10 -11.16 -25.03
CA ARG A 120 4.97 -9.78 -24.53
C ARG A 120 4.91 -9.69 -23.00
N LEU A 121 4.59 -10.80 -22.32
CA LEU A 121 4.43 -10.86 -20.86
C LEU A 121 5.62 -10.30 -20.06
N PRO A 122 6.90 -10.60 -20.39
CA PRO A 122 8.03 -10.06 -19.64
C PRO A 122 8.17 -8.55 -19.74
N SER A 123 7.67 -7.93 -20.81
CA SER A 123 7.72 -6.49 -20.99
C SER A 123 6.63 -5.78 -20.19
N ILE A 124 5.51 -6.44 -19.96
CA ILE A 124 4.36 -5.90 -19.22
C ILE A 124 4.52 -6.11 -17.71
N SER A 125 4.91 -7.31 -17.29
CA SER A 125 4.93 -7.72 -15.89
C SER A 125 6.28 -8.33 -15.49
N ASN A 126 6.79 -7.96 -14.32
CA ASN A 126 8.04 -8.51 -13.76
C ASN A 126 7.78 -9.72 -12.87
N MET A 127 6.86 -10.61 -13.25
CA MET A 127 6.45 -11.72 -12.39
C MET A 127 7.54 -12.78 -12.25
N ALA A 128 7.69 -13.33 -11.05
CA ALA A 128 8.57 -14.47 -10.83
C ALA A 128 7.88 -15.75 -11.35
N ILE A 129 8.45 -16.38 -12.36
CA ILE A 129 7.93 -17.63 -12.94
C ILE A 129 8.86 -18.78 -12.55
N LYS A 130 8.28 -19.85 -12.01
CA LYS A 130 8.98 -21.08 -11.65
C LYS A 130 8.40 -22.26 -12.43
N TYR A 131 9.18 -22.84 -13.32
CA TYR A 131 8.76 -24.03 -14.05
C TYR A 131 8.97 -25.31 -13.23
N PHE A 132 8.08 -26.29 -13.41
CA PHE A 132 8.24 -27.62 -12.82
C PHE A 132 9.09 -28.50 -13.76
N GLY A 133 10.36 -28.73 -13.41
CA GLY A 133 11.30 -29.53 -14.20
C GLY A 133 12.58 -28.79 -14.58
N VAL A 134 13.54 -29.50 -15.20
CA VAL A 134 14.84 -28.95 -15.63
C VAL A 134 14.63 -28.01 -16.82
N ASP A 135 15.16 -26.78 -16.72
CA ASP A 135 15.30 -25.74 -17.76
C ASP A 135 14.61 -26.08 -19.08
N VAL A 136 13.29 -25.95 -19.12
CA VAL A 136 12.56 -26.04 -20.39
C VAL A 136 12.89 -24.74 -21.13
N PRO A 137 13.64 -24.79 -22.24
CA PRO A 137 13.94 -23.59 -23.00
C PRO A 137 12.63 -22.95 -23.44
N MET A 138 12.62 -21.62 -23.50
CA MET A 138 11.51 -20.69 -23.82
C MET A 138 10.65 -21.04 -25.07
N ARG A 139 10.96 -22.14 -25.77
CA ARG A 139 10.37 -22.63 -27.02
C ARG A 139 9.12 -23.51 -26.90
N SER A 140 8.52 -23.67 -25.71
CA SER A 140 7.19 -24.30 -25.59
C SER A 140 6.12 -23.42 -24.93
N SER A 141 6.26 -22.08 -25.03
CA SER A 141 5.25 -21.10 -24.61
C SER A 141 3.86 -21.35 -25.19
N ALA A 142 3.74 -22.03 -26.32
CA ALA A 142 2.44 -22.34 -26.94
C ALA A 142 1.55 -23.27 -26.10
N ASN A 143 2.12 -23.97 -25.10
CA ASN A 143 1.37 -24.87 -24.22
C ASN A 143 1.61 -24.62 -22.73
N ALA A 144 2.39 -23.60 -22.36
CA ALA A 144 2.72 -23.29 -20.98
C ALA A 144 1.47 -22.91 -20.19
N VAL A 145 1.21 -23.61 -19.08
CA VAL A 145 0.12 -23.28 -18.15
C VAL A 145 0.71 -23.11 -16.76
N LEU A 146 0.57 -21.90 -16.24
CA LEU A 146 1.14 -21.51 -14.96
C LEU A 146 0.02 -21.30 -13.94
N LEU A 147 0.19 -21.84 -12.74
CA LEU A 147 -0.69 -21.58 -11.61
C LEU A 147 -0.09 -20.55 -10.68
N GLY A 148 -0.91 -19.69 -10.08
CA GLY A 148 -0.43 -18.91 -8.95
C GLY A 148 0.07 -19.83 -7.83
N ASN A 149 1.16 -19.46 -7.16
CA ASN A 149 1.83 -20.30 -6.17
C ASN A 149 0.88 -20.72 -5.01
N ALA A 150 0.01 -19.80 -4.57
CA ALA A 150 -1.00 -20.09 -3.56
C ALA A 150 -2.09 -21.05 -4.08
N LEU A 151 -2.50 -20.96 -5.34
CA LEU A 151 -3.46 -21.87 -5.97
C LEU A 151 -2.86 -23.28 -6.11
N ALA A 152 -1.60 -23.38 -6.55
CA ALA A 152 -0.88 -24.66 -6.65
C ALA A 152 -0.78 -25.36 -5.28
N SER A 153 -0.51 -24.58 -4.23
CA SER A 153 -0.50 -25.06 -2.84
C SER A 153 -1.88 -25.57 -2.40
N LYS A 154 -2.95 -24.82 -2.68
CA LYS A 154 -4.35 -25.22 -2.37
C LYS A 154 -4.79 -26.49 -3.10
N LEU A 155 -4.25 -26.75 -4.30
CA LEU A 155 -4.55 -27.94 -5.10
C LEU A 155 -3.56 -29.10 -4.87
N ASN A 156 -2.59 -28.94 -3.96
CA ASN A 156 -1.53 -29.92 -3.70
C ASN A 156 -0.76 -30.32 -4.96
N ILE A 157 -0.37 -29.33 -5.77
CA ILE A 157 0.39 -29.48 -7.02
C ILE A 157 1.82 -29.01 -6.75
N THR A 158 2.76 -29.95 -6.74
CA THR A 158 4.20 -29.72 -6.49
C THR A 158 5.10 -30.14 -7.65
N ALA A 159 4.52 -30.79 -8.66
CA ALA A 159 5.19 -31.36 -9.82
C ALA A 159 4.27 -31.26 -11.04
N PRO A 160 4.78 -31.45 -12.28
CA PRO A 160 3.98 -31.39 -13.49
C PRO A 160 2.80 -32.36 -13.37
N THR A 161 1.59 -31.81 -13.31
CA THR A 161 0.36 -32.57 -13.08
C THR A 161 -0.72 -32.02 -13.99
N ALA A 162 -1.60 -32.89 -14.47
CA ALA A 162 -2.77 -32.45 -15.22
C ALA A 162 -3.94 -32.14 -14.29
N ILE A 163 -4.62 -31.03 -14.52
CA ILE A 163 -5.85 -30.64 -13.83
C ILE A 163 -7.00 -30.58 -14.83
N ASN A 164 -8.22 -30.75 -14.34
CA ASN A 164 -9.42 -30.60 -15.17
C ASN A 164 -9.96 -29.19 -15.00
N ILE A 165 -10.20 -28.50 -16.11
CA ILE A 165 -10.72 -27.14 -16.12
C ILE A 165 -12.09 -27.16 -16.79
N MET A 166 -13.06 -26.53 -16.13
CA MET A 166 -14.41 -26.43 -16.67
C MET A 166 -14.46 -25.38 -17.77
N ILE A 167 -14.85 -25.80 -18.96
CA ILE A 167 -15.01 -24.93 -20.13
C ILE A 167 -16.50 -24.65 -20.37
N ALA A 168 -16.81 -23.90 -21.43
CA ALA A 168 -18.18 -23.62 -21.82
C ALA A 168 -19.01 -24.90 -21.98
N ALA A 169 -20.30 -24.81 -21.63
CA ALA A 169 -21.26 -25.91 -21.63
C ALA A 169 -20.97 -27.05 -20.62
N GLY A 170 -20.30 -26.75 -19.50
CA GLY A 170 -20.11 -27.70 -18.39
C GLY A 170 -19.17 -28.88 -18.70
N ARG A 171 -18.42 -28.79 -19.80
CA ARG A 171 -17.42 -29.79 -20.16
C ARG A 171 -16.14 -29.55 -19.39
N PHE A 172 -15.42 -30.62 -19.06
CA PHE A 172 -14.08 -30.50 -18.46
C PHE A 172 -13.03 -30.83 -19.50
N GLN A 173 -12.02 -29.98 -19.60
CA GLN A 173 -10.84 -30.21 -20.42
C GLN A 173 -9.63 -30.42 -19.53
N LYS A 174 -8.87 -31.47 -19.82
CA LYS A 174 -7.62 -31.78 -19.13
C LYS A 174 -6.52 -30.86 -19.61
N VAL A 175 -5.83 -30.19 -18.69
CA VAL A 175 -4.76 -29.24 -18.96
C VAL A 175 -3.54 -29.59 -18.12
N GLU A 176 -2.38 -29.70 -18.75
CA GLU A 176 -1.11 -29.99 -18.07
C GLU A 176 -0.48 -28.73 -17.51
N ILE A 177 -0.12 -28.77 -16.23
CA ILE A 177 0.52 -27.65 -15.53
C ILE A 177 2.03 -27.73 -15.72
N THR A 178 2.60 -26.66 -16.25
CA THR A 178 4.03 -26.57 -16.58
C THR A 178 4.83 -25.82 -15.52
N GLY A 179 4.17 -25.04 -14.65
CA GLY A 179 4.86 -24.26 -13.63
C GLY A 179 3.91 -23.48 -12.71
N THR A 180 4.52 -22.66 -11.87
CA THR A 180 3.85 -21.66 -11.05
C THR A 180 4.38 -20.26 -11.31
N PHE A 181 3.60 -19.25 -10.95
CA PHE A 181 4.05 -17.86 -10.89
C PHE A 181 3.76 -17.26 -9.51
N GLU A 182 4.47 -16.19 -9.20
CA GLU A 182 4.27 -15.37 -8.01
C GLU A 182 4.15 -13.91 -8.46
N SER A 183 2.98 -13.33 -8.19
CA SER A 183 2.63 -11.95 -8.53
C SER A 183 2.84 -10.96 -7.37
N GLY A 184 3.29 -11.43 -6.20
CA GLY A 184 3.40 -10.61 -4.99
C GLY A 184 2.06 -10.25 -4.34
N LEU A 185 0.92 -10.56 -4.98
CA LEU A 185 -0.43 -10.38 -4.45
C LEU A 185 -1.08 -11.73 -4.22
N TYR A 186 -1.40 -12.03 -2.95
CA TYR A 186 -2.00 -13.31 -2.56
C TYR A 186 -3.29 -13.63 -3.32
N ASP A 187 -4.15 -12.63 -3.53
CA ASP A 187 -5.44 -12.83 -4.20
C ASP A 187 -5.25 -13.32 -5.63
N TYR A 188 -4.32 -12.72 -6.37
CA TYR A 188 -3.96 -13.11 -7.73
C TYR A 188 -3.34 -14.52 -7.74
N ASP A 189 -2.34 -14.75 -6.89
CA ASP A 189 -1.65 -16.04 -6.78
C ASP A 189 -2.58 -17.19 -6.35
N SER A 190 -3.74 -16.87 -5.77
CA SER A 190 -4.66 -17.87 -5.24
C SER A 190 -5.83 -18.21 -6.16
N GLN A 191 -6.02 -17.45 -7.25
CA GLN A 191 -7.16 -17.59 -8.16
C GLN A 191 -6.76 -17.71 -9.63
N PHE A 192 -5.63 -17.16 -10.04
CA PHE A 192 -5.30 -17.05 -11.47
C PHE A 192 -4.55 -18.26 -12.03
N ILE A 193 -4.89 -18.61 -13.27
CA ILE A 193 -4.17 -19.53 -14.13
C ILE A 193 -3.77 -18.79 -15.40
N LEU A 194 -2.49 -18.72 -15.71
CA LEU A 194 -1.99 -18.14 -16.95
C LEU A 194 -1.90 -19.21 -18.02
N MET A 195 -2.42 -18.90 -19.21
CA MET A 195 -2.37 -19.78 -20.38
C MET A 195 -2.03 -18.97 -21.63
N PRO A 196 -1.61 -19.62 -22.73
CA PRO A 196 -1.36 -18.93 -23.97
C PRO A 196 -2.70 -18.46 -24.55
N LEU A 197 -2.74 -17.21 -25.04
CA LEU A 197 -3.94 -16.58 -25.55
C LEU A 197 -4.72 -17.47 -26.52
N GLU A 198 -4.03 -18.01 -27.53
CA GLU A 198 -4.65 -18.90 -28.55
C GLU A 198 -5.30 -20.15 -27.95
N LYS A 199 -4.71 -20.70 -26.88
CA LYS A 199 -5.23 -21.90 -26.21
C LYS A 199 -6.54 -21.59 -25.50
N VAL A 200 -6.62 -20.44 -24.83
CA VAL A 200 -7.85 -20.00 -24.15
C VAL A 200 -8.95 -19.68 -25.17
N GLN A 201 -8.60 -18.99 -26.26
CA GLN A 201 -9.53 -18.71 -27.37
C GLN A 201 -10.15 -20.00 -27.94
N LYS A 202 -9.32 -21.01 -28.25
CA LYS A 202 -9.80 -22.32 -28.74
C LYS A 202 -10.64 -23.06 -27.70
N MET A 203 -10.23 -23.03 -26.43
CA MET A 203 -10.88 -23.73 -25.32
C MET A 203 -12.28 -23.19 -25.00
N PHE A 204 -12.48 -21.88 -25.15
CA PHE A 204 -13.76 -21.21 -24.84
C PHE A 204 -14.58 -20.83 -26.09
N GLY A 205 -14.15 -21.23 -27.29
CA GLY A 205 -14.91 -20.98 -28.52
C GLY A 205 -14.92 -19.50 -28.94
N ALA A 206 -13.87 -18.76 -28.63
CA ALA A 206 -13.70 -17.34 -28.92
C ALA A 206 -12.51 -17.10 -29.87
N PRO A 207 -12.54 -17.63 -31.11
CA PRO A 207 -11.41 -17.52 -32.04
C PRO A 207 -11.18 -16.06 -32.43
N ASN A 208 -9.93 -15.59 -32.34
CA ASN A 208 -9.53 -14.21 -32.63
C ASN A 208 -10.26 -13.14 -31.82
N LYS A 209 -10.73 -13.50 -30.61
CA LYS A 209 -11.41 -12.57 -29.73
C LYS A 209 -10.68 -12.42 -28.40
N VAL A 210 -10.72 -11.22 -27.84
CA VAL A 210 -10.07 -10.89 -26.56
C VAL A 210 -11.04 -10.12 -25.66
N THR A 211 -10.79 -10.17 -24.35
CA THR A 211 -11.57 -9.38 -23.39
C THR A 211 -11.11 -7.92 -23.39
N GLY A 212 -9.80 -7.70 -23.59
CA GLY A 212 -9.23 -6.37 -23.61
C GLY A 212 -7.75 -6.37 -23.96
N ILE A 213 -7.15 -5.20 -23.82
CA ILE A 213 -5.74 -4.92 -24.06
C ILE A 213 -5.16 -4.30 -22.79
N GLU A 214 -4.06 -4.88 -22.32
CA GLU A 214 -3.27 -4.38 -21.19
C GLU A 214 -2.12 -3.55 -21.74
N MET A 215 -1.89 -2.39 -21.14
CA MET A 215 -0.86 -1.44 -21.56
C MET A 215 0.04 -1.06 -20.39
N LYS A 216 1.33 -0.95 -20.69
CA LYS A 216 2.33 -0.42 -19.77
C LYS A 216 2.73 0.97 -20.22
N ALA A 217 2.53 1.94 -19.35
CA ALA A 217 3.03 3.31 -19.56
C ALA A 217 4.53 3.40 -19.25
N GLU A 218 5.23 4.32 -19.92
CA GLU A 218 6.66 4.62 -19.66
C GLU A 218 6.85 5.21 -18.26
N ASP A 219 6.06 6.22 -17.90
CA ASP A 219 5.88 6.70 -16.54
C ASP A 219 4.52 6.25 -16.00
N LEU A 220 4.53 5.73 -14.80
CA LEU A 220 3.34 5.31 -14.10
C LEU A 220 2.39 6.48 -13.76
N ASN A 221 2.95 7.63 -13.42
CA ASN A 221 2.17 8.79 -12.99
C ASN A 221 1.36 9.37 -14.14
N ASP A 222 1.75 9.08 -15.38
CA ASP A 222 1.04 9.48 -16.59
C ASP A 222 -0.12 8.52 -16.92
N ALA A 223 -0.19 7.34 -16.29
CA ALA A 223 -1.21 6.35 -16.59
C ALA A 223 -2.67 6.87 -16.49
N PRO A 224 -3.05 7.69 -15.47
CA PRO A 224 -4.39 8.27 -15.42
C PRO A 224 -4.67 9.27 -16.56
N LEU A 225 -3.66 10.06 -16.93
CA LEU A 225 -3.75 11.04 -18.02
C LEU A 225 -3.89 10.32 -19.37
N LEU A 226 -3.02 9.34 -19.63
CA LEU A 226 -3.06 8.49 -20.82
C LEU A 226 -4.39 7.73 -20.91
N ALA A 227 -4.89 7.16 -19.80
CA ALA A 227 -6.17 6.47 -19.78
C ALA A 227 -7.33 7.40 -20.18
N SER A 228 -7.31 8.64 -19.69
CA SER A 228 -8.32 9.66 -20.03
C SER A 228 -8.22 10.08 -21.49
N MET A 229 -7.01 10.32 -22.01
CA MET A 229 -6.79 10.65 -23.42
C MET A 229 -7.26 9.53 -24.37
N ILE A 230 -6.96 8.27 -24.05
CA ILE A 230 -7.43 7.13 -24.84
C ILE A 230 -8.95 7.00 -24.72
N GLY A 231 -9.52 7.21 -23.54
CA GLY A 231 -10.97 7.18 -23.30
C GLY A 231 -11.75 8.26 -24.07
N GLU A 232 -11.15 9.43 -24.33
CA GLU A 232 -11.77 10.47 -25.17
C GLU A 232 -11.83 10.08 -26.66
N VAL A 233 -10.87 9.26 -27.13
CA VAL A 233 -10.82 8.80 -28.52
C VAL A 233 -11.73 7.59 -28.74
N PHE A 234 -11.82 6.70 -27.76
CA PHE A 234 -12.61 5.47 -27.82
C PHE A 234 -13.85 5.57 -26.93
N ASP A 235 -14.98 5.92 -27.53
CA ASP A 235 -16.29 5.94 -26.87
C ASP A 235 -16.88 4.52 -26.68
N TYR A 236 -18.10 4.42 -26.14
CA TYR A 236 -18.85 3.17 -26.01
C TYR A 236 -18.83 2.36 -27.33
N PRO A 237 -18.52 1.05 -27.31
CA PRO A 237 -18.53 0.12 -26.18
C PRO A 237 -17.18 -0.06 -25.47
N TYR A 238 -16.21 0.82 -25.67
CA TYR A 238 -14.90 0.70 -25.03
C TYR A 238 -14.86 1.41 -23.67
N GLN A 239 -14.10 0.85 -22.74
CA GLN A 239 -13.86 1.42 -21.43
C GLN A 239 -12.37 1.36 -21.14
N VAL A 240 -11.80 2.51 -20.80
CA VAL A 240 -10.39 2.63 -20.45
C VAL A 240 -10.31 2.91 -18.97
N THR A 241 -9.56 2.09 -18.24
CA THR A 241 -9.31 2.30 -16.83
C THR A 241 -7.82 2.15 -16.54
N HIS A 242 -7.40 2.57 -15.37
CA HIS A 242 -6.01 2.59 -14.94
C HIS A 242 -5.85 1.88 -13.60
N TRP A 243 -4.61 1.57 -13.26
CA TRP A 243 -4.27 0.77 -12.07
C TRP A 243 -4.82 1.36 -10.76
N GLU A 244 -4.88 2.68 -10.61
CA GLU A 244 -5.38 3.33 -9.37
C GLU A 244 -6.90 3.16 -9.23
N GLU A 245 -7.65 3.34 -10.32
CA GLU A 245 -9.09 3.15 -10.34
C GLU A 245 -9.50 1.67 -10.17
N LEU A 246 -8.79 0.74 -10.82
CA LEU A 246 -8.99 -0.70 -10.64
C LEU A 246 -8.83 -1.15 -9.18
N ASN A 247 -7.94 -0.49 -8.44
CA ASN A 247 -7.64 -0.81 -7.05
C ASN A 247 -8.22 0.23 -6.08
N ARG A 248 -9.18 1.05 -6.52
CA ARG A 248 -9.79 2.11 -5.72
C ARG A 248 -10.30 1.64 -4.35
N PRO A 249 -10.96 0.47 -4.20
CA PRO A 249 -11.38 -0.02 -2.89
C PRO A 249 -10.22 -0.20 -1.90
N ILE A 250 -9.04 -0.61 -2.38
CA ILE A 250 -7.85 -0.79 -1.55
C ILE A 250 -7.32 0.58 -1.11
N PHE A 251 -7.22 1.53 -2.04
CA PHE A 251 -6.77 2.89 -1.72
C PHE A 251 -7.73 3.64 -0.80
N GLU A 252 -9.04 3.44 -0.96
CA GLU A 252 -10.04 3.97 -0.05
C GLU A 252 -9.91 3.36 1.36
N ALA A 253 -9.66 2.06 1.46
CA ALA A 253 -9.40 1.40 2.74
C ALA A 253 -8.14 1.97 3.43
N ILE A 254 -7.04 2.12 2.69
CA ILE A 254 -5.80 2.74 3.19
C ILE A 254 -6.06 4.18 3.65
N HIS A 255 -6.87 4.94 2.90
CA HIS A 255 -7.22 6.31 3.27
C HIS A 255 -8.05 6.37 4.56
N LEU A 256 -9.06 5.52 4.70
CA LEU A 256 -9.86 5.41 5.92
C LEU A 256 -9.02 5.01 7.13
N GLU A 257 -8.07 4.10 6.95
CA GLU A 257 -7.13 3.70 7.99
C GLU A 257 -6.27 4.87 8.47
N LYS A 258 -5.75 5.70 7.54
CA LYS A 258 -5.00 6.92 7.88
C LYS A 258 -5.84 7.90 8.70
N ILE A 259 -7.12 8.09 8.35
CA ILE A 259 -8.03 8.95 9.11
C ILE A 259 -8.23 8.39 10.53
N MET A 260 -8.44 7.08 10.66
CA MET A 260 -8.61 6.43 11.96
C MET A 260 -7.37 6.64 12.85
N PHE A 261 -6.16 6.47 12.31
CA PHE A 261 -4.93 6.76 13.04
C PHE A 261 -4.81 8.23 13.41
N ALA A 262 -5.16 9.16 12.53
CA ALA A 262 -5.16 10.59 12.85
C ALA A 262 -6.07 10.91 14.05
N VAL A 263 -7.24 10.29 14.15
CA VAL A 263 -8.15 10.44 15.31
C VAL A 263 -7.53 9.87 16.59
N ILE A 264 -6.99 8.65 16.55
CA ILE A 264 -6.33 8.01 17.71
C ILE A 264 -5.16 8.86 18.21
N ILE A 265 -4.30 9.31 17.30
CA ILE A 265 -3.17 10.19 17.58
C ILE A 265 -3.67 11.50 18.20
N GLY A 266 -4.73 12.10 17.66
CA GLY A 266 -5.33 13.30 18.22
C GLY A 266 -5.73 13.14 19.69
N VAL A 267 -6.36 12.01 20.04
CA VAL A 267 -6.72 11.69 21.44
C VAL A 267 -5.46 11.51 22.31
N LEU A 268 -4.42 10.84 21.82
CA LEU A 268 -3.15 10.67 22.54
C LEU A 268 -2.47 12.01 22.83
N VAL A 269 -2.45 12.91 21.85
CA VAL A 269 -1.91 14.27 22.02
C VAL A 269 -2.71 15.06 23.05
N LEU A 270 -4.04 14.94 23.05
CA LEU A 270 -4.89 15.59 24.07
C LEU A 270 -4.59 15.07 25.48
N VAL A 271 -4.47 13.76 25.66
CA VAL A 271 -4.08 13.17 26.95
C VAL A 271 -2.69 13.66 27.40
N GLY A 272 -1.73 13.72 26.47
CA GLY A 272 -0.41 14.29 26.72
C GLY A 272 -0.46 15.76 27.14
N MET A 273 -1.29 16.56 26.49
CA MET A 273 -1.49 17.98 26.83
C MET A 273 -2.03 18.15 28.26
N PHE A 274 -3.05 17.39 28.66
CA PHE A 274 -3.56 17.44 30.03
C PHE A 274 -2.50 17.04 31.07
N ASN A 275 -1.68 16.05 30.75
CA ASN A 275 -0.57 15.65 31.61
C ASN A 275 0.48 16.75 31.78
N ILE A 276 0.80 17.49 30.72
CA ILE A 276 1.71 18.66 30.80
C ILE A 276 1.08 19.75 31.68
N ILE A 277 -0.19 20.09 31.44
CA ILE A 277 -0.91 21.11 32.21
C ILE A 277 -0.91 20.74 33.70
N GLY A 278 -1.25 19.50 34.04
CA GLY A 278 -1.25 19.03 35.42
C GLY A 278 0.10 19.21 36.11
N THR A 279 1.19 18.82 35.44
CA THR A 279 2.55 18.95 35.99
C THR A 279 3.00 20.40 36.12
N ILE A 280 2.61 21.28 35.19
CA ILE A 280 2.89 22.73 35.29
C ILE A 280 2.10 23.36 36.44
N VAL A 281 0.80 23.10 36.54
CA VAL A 281 -0.08 23.63 37.60
C VAL A 281 0.46 23.22 38.97
N LEU A 282 0.78 21.93 39.12
CA LEU A 282 1.33 21.40 40.36
C LEU A 282 2.66 22.08 40.75
N ARG A 283 3.49 22.43 39.76
CA ARG A 283 4.71 23.21 40.02
C ARG A 283 4.42 24.65 40.41
N ILE A 284 3.46 25.31 39.77
CA ILE A 284 3.06 26.69 40.10
C ILE A 284 2.60 26.74 41.56
N LEU A 285 1.77 25.78 41.99
CA LEU A 285 1.30 25.68 43.38
C LEU A 285 2.46 25.49 44.35
N TYR A 286 3.42 24.61 44.03
CA TYR A 286 4.61 24.42 44.87
C TYR A 286 5.50 25.66 44.97
N LYS A 287 5.61 26.43 43.89
CA LYS A 287 6.42 27.66 43.81
C LYS A 287 5.64 28.95 44.06
N ALA A 288 4.42 28.89 44.61
CA ALA A 288 3.57 30.07 44.80
C ALA A 288 4.23 31.17 45.67
N LYS A 289 4.91 30.79 46.76
CA LYS A 289 5.63 31.74 47.64
C LYS A 289 6.80 32.43 46.92
N ASP A 290 7.56 31.63 46.18
CA ASP A 290 8.69 32.05 45.35
C ASP A 290 8.23 33.06 44.27
N ILE A 291 7.08 32.80 43.63
CA ILE A 291 6.45 33.71 42.66
C ILE A 291 6.00 35.00 43.33
N ALA A 292 5.42 34.94 44.53
CA ALA A 292 4.98 36.13 45.27
C ALA A 292 6.14 37.06 45.60
N ILE A 293 7.30 36.51 45.99
CA ILE A 293 8.54 37.28 46.22
C ILE A 293 9.04 37.93 44.94
N LEU A 294 9.08 37.19 43.82
CA LEU A 294 9.47 37.76 42.53
C LEU A 294 8.53 38.89 42.09
N THR A 295 7.23 38.73 42.33
CA THR A 295 6.22 39.73 42.00
C THR A 295 6.37 40.99 42.86
N SER A 296 6.67 40.86 44.16
CA SER A 296 6.91 42.02 45.03
C SER A 296 8.21 42.75 44.69
N LEU A 297 9.19 42.07 44.10
CA LEU A 297 10.42 42.65 43.56
C LEU A 297 10.23 43.30 42.17
N GLY A 298 9.01 43.32 41.63
CA GLY A 298 8.68 43.98 40.35
C GLY A 298 8.68 43.06 39.13
N ALA A 299 8.69 41.73 39.29
CA ALA A 299 8.54 40.83 38.14
C ALA A 299 7.13 40.94 37.53
N GLY A 300 7.06 41.23 36.23
CA GLY A 300 5.80 41.33 35.49
C GLY A 300 5.12 39.97 35.23
N SER A 301 3.79 39.96 35.11
CA SER A 301 2.99 38.75 34.84
C SER A 301 3.35 38.05 33.51
N PHE A 302 3.89 38.80 32.54
CA PHE A 302 4.38 38.23 31.28
C PHE A 302 5.67 37.43 31.47
N PHE A 303 6.58 37.90 32.34
CA PHE A 303 7.82 37.21 32.65
C PHE A 303 7.55 35.87 33.36
N ILE A 304 6.62 35.86 34.33
CA ILE A 304 6.22 34.65 35.05
C ILE A 304 5.57 33.63 34.10
N ARG A 305 4.66 34.07 33.22
CA ARG A 305 4.06 33.21 32.18
C ARG A 305 5.13 32.60 31.28
N GLY A 306 6.06 33.42 30.78
CA GLY A 306 7.16 32.97 29.93
C GLY A 306 8.03 31.89 30.58
N LEU A 307 8.29 32.00 31.90
CA LEU A 307 9.05 30.98 32.66
C LEU A 307 8.36 29.60 32.61
N PHE A 308 7.06 29.56 32.90
CA PHE A 308 6.30 28.29 32.93
C PHE A 308 6.03 27.74 31.53
N THR A 309 5.78 28.61 30.54
CA THR A 309 5.67 28.19 29.13
C THR A 309 6.97 27.57 28.64
N PHE A 310 8.13 28.18 28.93
CA PHE A 310 9.42 27.63 28.56
C PHE A 310 9.68 26.28 29.23
N GLN A 311 9.21 26.10 30.47
CA GLN A 311 9.34 24.82 31.14
C GLN A 311 8.45 23.73 30.53
N GLY A 312 7.22 24.07 30.14
CA GLY A 312 6.36 23.17 29.38
C GLY A 312 6.99 22.77 28.05
N LEU A 313 7.57 23.73 27.35
CA LEU A 313 8.33 23.51 26.12
C LEU A 313 9.50 22.55 26.35
N MET A 314 10.28 22.74 27.42
CA MET A 314 11.40 21.83 27.76
C MET A 314 10.93 20.40 28.04
N LEU A 315 9.83 20.22 28.79
CA LEU A 315 9.25 18.89 29.03
C LEU A 315 8.76 18.25 27.71
N GLY A 316 8.13 19.04 26.85
CA GLY A 316 7.71 18.62 25.52
C GLY A 316 8.89 18.19 24.64
N VAL A 317 9.91 19.04 24.51
CA VAL A 317 11.11 18.76 23.70
C VAL A 317 11.84 17.52 24.20
N VAL A 318 12.06 17.39 25.52
CA VAL A 318 12.72 16.20 26.07
C VAL A 318 11.88 14.96 25.79
N GLY A 319 10.57 15.00 26.03
CA GLY A 319 9.67 13.87 25.75
C GLY A 319 9.62 13.51 24.26
N THR A 320 9.58 14.49 23.36
CA THR A 320 9.61 14.26 21.91
C THR A 320 10.95 13.69 21.46
N CYS A 321 12.08 14.23 21.93
CA CYS A 321 13.40 13.69 21.61
C CYS A 321 13.56 12.25 22.09
N THR A 322 13.11 11.92 23.31
CA THR A 322 13.17 10.54 23.81
C THR A 322 12.16 9.61 23.15
N GLY A 323 11.09 10.14 22.57
CA GLY A 323 10.10 9.35 21.82
C GLY A 323 10.50 9.08 20.37
N ILE A 324 11.32 9.94 19.77
CA ILE A 324 11.86 9.75 18.41
C ILE A 324 13.09 8.83 18.41
N ALA A 325 13.93 8.93 19.44
CA ALA A 325 15.15 8.14 19.58
C ALA A 325 14.86 6.66 19.87
#